data_AF-N0B4A0-F1
#
_entry.id   AF-N0B4A0-F1
#
_cell.length_a   1.000
_cell.length_b   1.000
_cell.length_c   1.000
_cell.angle_alpha   90.00
_cell.angle_beta   90.00
_cell.angle_gamma   90.00
#
_symmetry.space_group_name_H-M   'P 1'
#
loop_
_entity.id
_entity.type
_entity.pdbx_description
1 polymer ?
#
loop_
_entity_poly.entity_id
_entity_poly.type
_entity_poly.pdbx_seq_one_letter_code
_entity_poly.pdbx_strand_id
1 'polypeptide(L)'
;MTGRVNAADLVWGHLVAKENGMSSDLPRMITKRELCLIVPYSPQHIGRLEKRGLFPKRVTIGLRRVGWWLHEVQEWLNTRPDLKCRAPIKSDKPKADTTCPSSSHL
;
A
#
# COMPACT_ATOMS: atom_id res chain seq x y z
N MET A 1 39.83 -30.98 39.11
CA MET A 1 38.40 -31.35 39.26
C MET A 1 37.58 -30.07 39.37
N THR A 2 37.01 -29.68 38.23
CA THR A 2 35.79 -28.89 37.99
C THR A 2 35.55 -27.59 38.79
N GLY A 3 35.77 -26.45 38.12
CA GLY A 3 35.38 -25.13 38.60
C GLY A 3 35.11 -24.11 37.49
N ARG A 4 34.25 -24.49 36.53
CA ARG A 4 33.30 -23.62 35.79
C ARG A 4 33.85 -22.32 35.18
N VAL A 5 34.56 -22.43 34.06
CA VAL A 5 34.52 -21.34 33.06
C VAL A 5 33.06 -21.20 32.62
N ASN A 6 32.51 -19.99 32.69
CA ASN A 6 31.13 -19.72 32.34
C ASN A 6 30.95 -19.94 30.83
N ALA A 7 29.88 -20.65 30.45
CA ALA A 7 29.50 -20.88 29.05
C ALA A 7 29.10 -19.61 28.27
N ALA A 8 29.38 -18.41 28.81
CA ALA A 8 28.97 -17.13 28.24
C ALA A 8 30.07 -16.43 27.42
N ASP A 9 31.29 -16.97 27.36
CA ASP A 9 32.46 -16.30 26.74
C ASP A 9 32.81 -16.76 25.32
N LEU A 10 31.97 -17.56 24.67
CA LEU A 10 32.16 -17.95 23.27
C LEU A 10 30.82 -18.01 22.56
N VAL A 11 30.43 -16.89 21.94
CA VAL A 11 29.79 -16.72 20.60
C VAL A 11 29.36 -15.24 20.50
N TRP A 12 30.31 -14.35 20.22
CA TRP A 12 29.98 -13.08 19.53
C TRP A 12 29.83 -13.37 18.03
N GLY A 13 28.87 -14.25 17.74
CA GLY A 13 28.40 -14.61 16.42
C GLY A 13 26.93 -14.25 16.26
N HIS A 14 26.44 -13.23 16.95
CA HIS A 14 25.14 -12.67 16.67
C HIS A 14 25.28 -11.62 15.57
N LEU A 15 25.68 -12.10 14.38
CA LEU A 15 25.19 -11.54 13.14
C LEU A 15 23.67 -11.54 13.31
N VAL A 16 23.08 -10.36 13.57
CA VAL A 16 21.64 -10.16 13.48
C VAL A 16 21.29 -10.36 12.02
N ALA A 17 21.26 -11.62 11.59
CA ALA A 17 20.45 -12.06 10.49
C ALA A 17 19.04 -11.69 10.94
N LYS A 18 18.51 -10.61 10.36
CA LYS A 18 17.10 -10.29 10.47
C LYS A 18 16.36 -11.36 9.68
N GLU A 19 16.19 -12.51 10.32
CA GLU A 19 15.37 -13.63 9.90
C GLU A 19 13.89 -13.23 9.98
N ASN A 20 13.46 -12.41 9.02
CA ASN A 20 12.03 -12.29 8.70
C ASN A 20 11.64 -13.52 7.89
N GLY A 21 11.31 -14.61 8.58
CA GLY A 21 10.69 -15.77 7.97
C GLY A 21 9.28 -15.45 7.45
N MET A 22 9.10 -15.64 6.14
CA MET A 22 7.84 -16.00 5.44
C MET A 22 6.79 -14.85 5.31
N SER A 23 6.28 -14.45 4.13
CA SER A 23 6.12 -15.14 2.84
C SER A 23 5.94 -14.15 1.68
N SER A 24 6.38 -14.58 0.48
CA SER A 24 6.22 -13.97 -0.87
C SER A 24 7.23 -12.90 -1.31
N ASP A 25 8.51 -13.28 -1.47
CA ASP A 25 9.51 -12.51 -2.26
C ASP A 25 9.23 -12.47 -3.76
N LEU A 26 8.02 -12.87 -4.17
CA LEU A 26 7.56 -12.61 -5.53
C LEU A 26 7.05 -11.17 -5.58
N PRO A 27 7.55 -10.35 -6.53
CA PRO A 27 7.09 -8.99 -6.64
C PRO A 27 5.59 -9.01 -6.94
N ARG A 28 4.80 -8.49 -6.00
CA ARG A 28 3.34 -8.44 -6.11
C ARG A 28 2.90 -7.19 -6.85
N MET A 29 2.11 -7.36 -7.90
CA MET A 29 1.44 -6.25 -8.58
C MET A 29 0.06 -6.01 -7.96
N ILE A 30 -0.29 -4.74 -7.79
CA ILE A 30 -1.60 -4.30 -7.31
C ILE A 30 -2.39 -3.62 -8.42
N THR A 31 -3.70 -3.83 -8.41
CA THR A 31 -4.63 -3.17 -9.32
C THR A 31 -5.01 -1.79 -8.82
N LYS A 32 -5.62 -0.96 -9.68
CA LYS A 32 -6.13 0.37 -9.30
C LYS A 32 -7.08 0.34 -8.09
N ARG A 33 -7.93 -0.69 -7.99
CA ARG A 33 -8.87 -0.83 -6.87
C ARG A 33 -8.14 -1.03 -5.55
N GLU A 34 -7.18 -1.94 -5.54
CA GLU A 34 -6.35 -2.25 -4.39
C GLU A 34 -5.46 -1.07 -3.99
N LEU A 35 -4.92 -0.35 -4.97
CA LEU A 35 -4.15 0.87 -4.72
C LEU A 35 -4.95 1.92 -3.94
N CYS A 36 -6.25 2.09 -4.26
CA CYS A 36 -7.11 3.06 -3.56
C CYS A 36 -7.46 2.64 -2.12
N LEU A 37 -7.26 1.38 -1.76
CA LEU A 37 -7.43 0.91 -0.38
C LEU A 37 -6.19 1.18 0.46
N ILE A 38 -5.02 1.07 -0.16
CA ILE A 38 -3.71 1.27 0.51
C ILE A 38 -3.39 2.76 0.63
N VAL A 39 -3.64 3.52 -0.44
CA VAL A 39 -3.31 4.95 -0.50
C VAL A 39 -4.58 5.77 -0.21
N PRO A 40 -4.57 6.70 0.75
CA PRO A 40 -5.73 7.52 1.12
C PRO A 40 -5.98 8.67 0.11
N TYR A 41 -5.85 8.38 -1.19
CA TYR A 41 -6.05 9.35 -2.27
C TYR A 41 -6.98 8.82 -3.35
N SER A 42 -7.74 9.73 -3.96
CA SER A 42 -8.56 9.38 -5.11
C SER A 42 -7.68 9.07 -6.33
N PRO A 43 -8.16 8.23 -7.27
CA PRO A 43 -7.42 7.92 -8.50
C PRO A 43 -7.02 9.13 -9.33
N GLN A 44 -7.84 10.18 -9.30
CA GLN A 44 -7.56 11.43 -10.00
C GLN A 44 -6.38 12.16 -9.36
N HIS A 45 -6.28 12.16 -8.03
CA HIS A 45 -5.14 12.74 -7.33
C HIS A 45 -3.86 11.97 -7.63
N ILE A 46 -3.92 10.63 -7.62
CA ILE A 46 -2.80 9.76 -8.00
C ILE A 46 -2.31 10.12 -9.41
N GLY A 47 -3.21 10.25 -10.39
CA GLY A 47 -2.83 10.67 -11.74
C GLY A 47 -2.20 12.07 -11.83
N ARG A 48 -2.53 13.00 -10.92
CA ARG A 48 -1.82 14.29 -10.83
C ARG A 48 -0.43 14.15 -10.23
N LEU A 49 -0.26 13.28 -9.23
CA LEU A 49 1.04 12.98 -8.65
C LEU A 49 1.96 12.29 -9.65
N GLU A 50 1.42 11.38 -10.47
CA GLU A 50 2.14 10.76 -11.60
C GLU A 50 2.64 11.81 -12.59
N LYS A 51 1.78 12.76 -12.99
CA LYS A 51 2.18 13.87 -13.88
C LYS A 51 3.28 14.76 -13.29
N ARG A 52 3.35 14.86 -11.96
CA ARG A 52 4.40 15.60 -11.23
C ARG A 52 5.66 14.75 -11.00
N GLY A 53 5.67 13.47 -11.37
CA GLY A 53 6.78 12.55 -11.08
C GLY A 53 6.94 12.21 -9.60
N LEU A 54 5.92 12.48 -8.78
CA LEU A 54 5.96 12.29 -7.33
C LEU A 54 5.37 10.95 -6.89
N PHE A 55 4.94 10.11 -7.82
CA PHE A 55 4.30 8.82 -7.56
C PHE A 55 4.91 7.73 -8.45
N PRO A 56 4.99 6.47 -7.98
CA PRO A 56 5.48 5.35 -8.79
C PRO A 56 4.78 5.26 -10.14
N LYS A 57 5.55 4.87 -11.17
CA LYS A 57 5.05 4.84 -12.54
C LYS A 57 4.08 3.68 -12.72
N ARG A 58 2.93 3.94 -13.36
CA ARG A 58 1.99 2.88 -13.74
C ARG A 58 2.63 1.91 -14.74
N VAL A 59 2.42 0.62 -14.52
CA VAL A 59 2.84 -0.47 -15.42
C VAL A 59 1.61 -0.96 -16.19
N THR A 60 1.68 -0.93 -17.52
CA THR A 60 0.61 -1.45 -18.38
C THR A 60 0.75 -2.96 -18.48
N ILE A 61 -0.21 -3.70 -17.91
CA ILE A 61 -0.24 -5.17 -17.96
C ILE A 61 -0.90 -5.63 -19.27
N GLY A 62 -1.81 -4.84 -19.82
CA GLY A 62 -2.45 -5.09 -21.11
C GLY A 62 -3.26 -3.89 -21.61
N LEU A 63 -4.01 -4.05 -22.69
CA LEU A 63 -4.68 -2.96 -23.42
C LEU A 63 -5.52 -2.00 -22.55
N ARG A 64 -6.16 -2.53 -21.50
CA ARG A 64 -7.05 -1.77 -20.60
C ARG A 64 -6.68 -1.92 -19.12
N ARG A 65 -5.62 -2.68 -18.81
CA ARG A 65 -5.22 -2.96 -17.42
C ARG A 65 -3.89 -2.30 -17.12
N VAL A 66 -3.90 -1.55 -16.02
CA VAL A 66 -2.72 -0.92 -15.42
C VAL A 66 -2.59 -1.39 -13.98
N GLY A 67 -1.36 -1.54 -13.53
CA GLY A 67 -1.02 -1.91 -12.17
C GLY A 67 0.22 -1.18 -11.67
N TRP A 68 0.49 -1.34 -10.40
CA TRP A 68 1.68 -0.80 -9.72
C TRP A 68 2.35 -1.93 -8.95
N TRP A 69 3.64 -1.80 -8.70
CA TRP A 69 4.32 -2.73 -7.81
C TRP A 69 4.03 -2.37 -6.36
N LEU A 70 3.69 -3.38 -5.55
CA LEU A 70 3.37 -3.18 -4.14
C LEU A 70 4.55 -2.57 -3.38
N HIS A 71 5.77 -3.04 -3.65
CA HIS A 71 6.98 -2.59 -2.96
C HIS A 71 7.26 -1.10 -3.21
N GLU A 72 7.15 -0.61 -4.46
CA GLU A 72 7.35 0.81 -4.79
C GLU A 72 6.34 1.71 -4.07
N VAL A 73 5.07 1.27 -4.02
CA VAL A 73 4.01 2.03 -3.34
C VAL A 73 4.25 2.06 -1.83
N GLN A 74 4.71 0.95 -1.26
CA GLN A 74 5.03 0.87 0.17
C GLN A 74 6.25 1.73 0.53
N GLU A 75 7.29 1.71 -0.29
CA GLU A 75 8.46 2.58 -0.14
C GLU A 75 8.06 4.06 -0.24
N TRP A 76 7.22 4.41 -1.21
CA TRP A 76 6.67 5.76 -1.35
C TRP A 76 5.88 6.23 -0.12
N LEU A 77 5.09 5.35 0.50
CA LEU A 77 4.40 5.64 1.76
C LEU A 77 5.37 5.82 2.93
N ASN A 78 6.49 5.12 2.94
CA ASN A 78 7.50 5.27 3.99
C ASN A 78 8.22 6.61 3.92
N THR A 79 8.39 7.18 2.73
CA THR A 79 8.92 8.54 2.53
C THR A 79 7.98 9.64 3.06
N ARG A 80 6.71 9.32 3.35
CA ARG A 80 5.69 10.29 3.81
C ARG A 80 4.96 9.78 5.06
N PRO A 81 5.61 9.86 6.24
CA PRO A 81 5.01 9.35 7.48
C PRO A 81 3.68 10.05 7.82
N ASP A 82 3.50 11.30 7.41
CA ASP A 82 2.31 12.13 7.61
C ASP A 82 1.04 11.54 6.96
N LEU A 83 1.16 10.67 5.94
CA LEU A 83 0.01 9.99 5.34
C LEU A 83 -0.52 8.84 6.20
N LYS A 84 0.31 8.28 7.09
CA LYS A 84 -0.04 7.13 7.93
C LYS A 84 -1.06 7.48 9.02
N CYS A 85 -1.19 8.76 9.36
CA CYS A 85 -2.08 9.27 10.42
C CYS A 85 -3.51 9.60 9.94
N ARG A 86 -3.83 9.42 8.65
CA ARG A 86 -5.17 9.68 8.12
C ARG A 86 -5.99 8.38 8.12
N ALA A 87 -7.02 8.30 8.96
CA ALA A 87 -7.97 7.19 8.99
C ALA A 87 -8.56 6.90 7.59
N PRO A 88 -8.88 5.62 7.28
CA PRO A 88 -9.39 5.24 5.97
C PRO A 88 -10.69 5.99 5.65
N ILE A 89 -10.70 6.66 4.50
CA ILE A 89 -11.89 7.36 3.99
C ILE A 89 -12.87 6.27 3.54
N LYS A 90 -13.89 5.99 4.36
CA LYS A 90 -14.99 5.10 4.00
C LYS A 90 -15.69 5.67 2.76
N SER A 91 -15.74 4.91 1.67
CA SER A 91 -16.58 5.22 0.52
C SER A 91 -17.99 4.66 0.75
N ASP A 92 -18.70 5.19 1.75
CA ASP A 92 -20.14 4.98 1.88
C ASP A 92 -20.83 6.08 1.09
N LYS A 93 -21.15 5.80 -0.18
CA LYS A 93 -22.06 6.67 -0.94
C LYS A 93 -23.44 6.01 -0.91
N PRO A 94 -24.40 6.51 -0.11
CA PRO A 94 -25.79 6.14 -0.34
C PRO A 94 -26.15 6.61 -1.75
N LYS A 95 -26.57 5.65 -2.58
CA LYS A 95 -27.05 5.92 -3.92
C LYS A 95 -28.38 6.65 -3.73
N ALA A 96 -28.40 7.97 -3.96
CA ALA A 96 -29.65 8.71 -4.01
C ALA A 96 -30.54 8.06 -5.09
N ASP A 97 -31.69 7.60 -4.62
CA ASP A 97 -32.85 7.17 -5.35
C ASP A 97 -33.22 8.20 -6.41
N THR A 98 -32.98 7.85 -7.67
CA THR A 98 -33.52 8.56 -8.82
C THR A 98 -35.00 8.18 -8.94
N THR A 99 -35.85 8.86 -8.17
CA THR A 99 -37.29 8.92 -8.44
C THR A 99 -37.63 10.36 -8.77
N CYS A 100 -37.72 10.67 -10.06
CA CYS A 100 -38.39 11.88 -10.52
C CYS A 100 -39.89 11.57 -10.61
N PRO A 101 -40.78 12.14 -9.78
CA PRO A 101 -42.18 12.13 -10.14
C PRO A 101 -42.35 13.16 -11.25
N SER A 102 -42.58 12.69 -12.47
CA SER A 102 -43.15 13.51 -13.53
C SER A 102 -44.50 14.02 -13.04
N SER A 103 -44.51 15.22 -12.45
CA SER A 103 -45.72 15.91 -12.04
C SER A 103 -46.40 16.46 -13.29
N SER A 104 -47.33 15.68 -13.83
CA SER A 104 -48.39 16.15 -14.71
C SER A 104 -49.19 17.24 -13.99
N HIS A 105 -49.25 18.45 -14.55
CA HIS A 105 -50.21 19.55 -14.31
C HIS A 105 -49.69 20.72 -15.16
N LEU A 106 -50.41 21.36 -16.08
CA LEU A 106 -51.83 21.50 -16.39
C LEU A 106 -52.00 21.61 -17.91
#